data_AF-A0A162V852-F1
#
_entry.id   AF-A0A162V852-F1
#
_cell.length_a   1.000
_cell.length_b   1.000
_cell.length_c   1.000
_cell.angle_alpha   90.00
_cell.angle_beta   90.00
_cell.angle_gamma   90.00
#
_symmetry.space_group_name_H-M   'P 1'
#
loop_
_entity.id
_entity.type
_entity.pdbx_description
1 polymer ?
#
loop_
_entity_poly.entity_id
_entity_poly.type
_entity_poly.pdbx_seq_one_letter_code
_entity_poly.pdbx_strand_id
1 'polypeptide(L)'
;MSIPEELKYITPYVQRSQELAERDPIVSYYAQYYAVKLAIARGPNNKDTNAYLSHLLDSLEKLKAALGTDNEAIVDDIVGYAHVENFALKVFLNADNEDRSGNASKYVSK
;
A
#
# COMPACT_ATOMS: atom_id res chain seq x y z
N MET A 1 -14.13 -9.74 1.40
CA MET A 1 -14.89 -8.76 2.20
C MET A 1 -14.91 -7.45 1.43
N SER A 2 -16.08 -6.87 1.17
CA SER A 2 -16.17 -5.56 0.49
C SER A 2 -15.74 -4.44 1.44
N ILE A 3 -15.13 -3.38 0.92
CA ILE A 3 -14.74 -2.21 1.71
C ILE A 3 -16.01 -1.46 2.16
N PRO A 4 -16.23 -1.24 3.46
CA PRO A 4 -17.35 -0.44 3.96
C PRO A 4 -17.35 0.97 3.37
N GLU A 5 -18.52 1.58 3.19
CA GLU A 5 -18.67 2.93 2.61
C GLU A 5 -17.81 3.97 3.34
N GLU A 6 -17.82 3.91 4.66
CA GLU A 6 -17.06 4.81 5.52
C GLU A 6 -15.55 4.64 5.39
N LEU A 7 -15.06 3.53 4.85
CA LEU A 7 -13.64 3.28 4.60
C LEU A 7 -13.26 3.47 3.11
N LYS A 8 -14.14 4.01 2.26
CA LYS A 8 -13.82 4.22 0.84
C LYS A 8 -12.55 5.04 0.60
N TYR A 9 -12.21 5.97 1.50
CA TYR A 9 -11.01 6.79 1.37
C TYR A 9 -9.69 6.02 1.49
N ILE A 10 -9.68 4.78 2.03
CA ILE A 10 -8.48 3.93 2.05
C ILE A 10 -8.37 3.01 0.84
N THR A 11 -9.41 2.95 0.00
CA THR A 11 -9.47 2.05 -1.18
C THR A 11 -8.23 2.11 -2.07
N PRO A 12 -7.69 3.30 -2.43
CA PRO A 12 -6.52 3.36 -3.32
C PRO A 12 -5.30 2.64 -2.75
N TYR A 13 -5.09 2.75 -1.43
CA TYR A 13 -3.94 2.14 -0.76
C TYR A 13 -4.11 0.62 -0.60
N VAL A 14 -5.33 0.16 -0.30
CA VAL A 14 -5.65 -1.28 -0.26
C VAL A 14 -5.50 -1.91 -1.63
N GLN A 15 -5.99 -1.25 -2.68
CA GLN A 15 -5.82 -1.72 -4.07
C GLN A 15 -4.35 -1.76 -4.46
N ARG A 16 -3.58 -0.69 -4.16
CA ARG A 16 -2.15 -0.66 -4.45
C ARG A 16 -1.38 -1.76 -3.74
N SER A 17 -1.74 -2.08 -2.50
CA SER A 17 -1.16 -3.20 -1.78
C SER A 17 -1.39 -4.52 -2.50
N GLN A 18 -2.61 -4.76 -3.00
CA GLN A 18 -2.98 -5.98 -3.73
C GLN A 18 -2.25 -6.09 -5.08
N GLU A 19 -2.13 -4.99 -5.83
CA GLU A 19 -1.41 -4.94 -7.11
C GLU A 19 0.08 -5.29 -6.97
N LEU A 20 0.68 -4.91 -5.85
CA LEU A 20 2.11 -5.08 -5.59
C LEU A 20 2.44 -6.32 -4.76
N ALA A 21 1.45 -7.08 -4.30
CA ALA A 21 1.64 -8.22 -3.41
C ALA A 21 2.68 -9.23 -3.92
N GLU A 22 2.72 -9.47 -5.24
CA GLU A 22 3.70 -10.38 -5.86
C GLU A 22 4.94 -9.65 -6.40
N ARG A 23 4.78 -8.41 -6.88
CA ARG A 23 5.84 -7.67 -7.59
C ARG A 23 6.79 -6.93 -6.65
N ASP A 24 6.26 -6.33 -5.60
CA ASP A 24 7.02 -5.64 -4.58
C ASP A 24 6.32 -5.80 -3.21
N PRO A 25 6.58 -6.93 -2.52
CA PRO A 25 5.96 -7.24 -1.23
C PRO A 25 6.22 -6.18 -0.13
N ILE A 26 7.32 -5.42 -0.21
CA ILE A 26 7.65 -4.36 0.75
C ILE A 26 6.75 -3.15 0.51
N VAL A 27 6.59 -2.71 -0.75
CA VAL A 27 5.65 -1.62 -1.05
C VAL A 27 4.20 -2.06 -0.79
N SER A 28 3.88 -3.33 -1.04
CA SER A 28 2.59 -3.93 -0.66
C SER A 28 2.32 -3.78 0.84
N TYR A 29 3.32 -4.08 1.69
CA TYR A 29 3.26 -3.88 3.13
C TYR A 29 2.97 -2.43 3.50
N TYR A 30 3.79 -1.51 3.02
CA TYR A 30 3.68 -0.11 3.41
C TYR A 30 2.39 0.56 2.91
N ALA A 31 1.85 0.14 1.76
CA ALA A 31 0.56 0.60 1.27
C ALA A 31 -0.59 0.17 2.21
N GLN A 32 -0.61 -1.08 2.66
CA GLN A 32 -1.62 -1.57 3.60
C GLN A 32 -1.41 -1.01 5.02
N TYR A 33 -0.17 -0.89 5.47
CA TYR A 33 0.20 -0.24 6.73
C TYR A 33 -0.34 1.19 6.78
N TYR A 34 -0.15 1.96 5.71
CA TYR A 34 -0.68 3.32 5.60
C TYR A 34 -2.21 3.34 5.60
N ALA A 35 -2.86 2.42 4.86
CA ALA A 35 -4.32 2.29 4.87
C ALA A 35 -4.88 2.08 6.28
N VAL A 36 -4.29 1.15 7.03
CA VAL A 36 -4.67 0.85 8.42
C VAL A 36 -4.42 2.05 9.34
N LYS A 37 -3.25 2.68 9.27
CA LYS A 37 -2.91 3.86 10.07
C LYS A 37 -3.89 5.01 9.81
N LEU A 38 -4.26 5.24 8.56
CA LEU A 38 -5.23 6.28 8.18
C LEU A 38 -6.64 5.96 8.68
N ALA A 39 -7.06 4.69 8.60
CA ALA A 39 -8.36 4.26 9.12
C ALA A 39 -8.46 4.41 10.64
N ILE A 40 -7.44 3.99 11.38
CA ILE A 40 -7.36 4.14 12.84
C ILE A 40 -7.39 5.62 13.24
N ALA A 41 -6.62 6.47 12.55
CA ALA A 41 -6.55 7.90 12.85
C ALA A 41 -7.89 8.62 12.70
N ARG A 42 -8.77 8.15 11.78
CA ARG A 42 -10.12 8.70 11.61
C ARG A 42 -11.16 8.11 12.56
N GLY A 43 -10.86 6.99 13.22
CA GLY A 43 -11.73 6.35 14.19
C GLY A 43 -12.90 5.59 13.55
N PRO A 44 -12.83 4.25 13.41
CA PRO A 44 -14.00 3.47 13.01
C PRO A 44 -15.11 3.60 14.07
N ASN A 45 -16.33 3.85 13.63
CA ASN A 45 -17.45 4.24 14.51
C ASN A 45 -18.57 3.18 14.57
N ASN A 46 -18.45 2.07 13.82
CA ASN A 46 -19.50 1.06 13.70
C ASN A 46 -18.92 -0.36 13.63
N LYS A 47 -19.77 -1.38 13.72
CA LYS A 47 -19.33 -2.78 13.76
C LYS A 47 -18.66 -3.24 12.45
N ASP A 48 -19.14 -2.76 11.30
CA ASP A 48 -18.66 -3.20 9.99
C ASP A 48 -17.27 -2.65 9.67
N THR A 49 -17.03 -1.38 9.99
CA THR A 49 -15.73 -0.71 9.86
C THR A 49 -14.69 -1.33 10.79
N ASN A 50 -15.07 -1.64 12.04
CA ASN A 50 -14.22 -2.35 12.99
C ASN A 50 -13.88 -3.76 12.49
N ALA A 51 -14.86 -4.55 12.04
CA ALA A 51 -14.63 -5.89 11.52
C ALA A 51 -13.71 -5.89 10.30
N TYR A 52 -13.89 -4.94 9.38
CA TYR A 52 -13.03 -4.78 8.22
C TYR A 52 -11.60 -4.38 8.62
N LEU A 53 -11.45 -3.47 9.58
CA LEU A 53 -10.15 -3.04 10.07
C LEU A 53 -9.40 -4.17 10.79
N SER A 54 -10.08 -4.99 11.60
CA SER A 54 -9.51 -6.20 12.19
C SER A 54 -8.97 -7.15 11.12
N HIS A 55 -9.76 -7.39 10.05
CA HIS A 55 -9.29 -8.22 8.93
C HIS A 55 -8.06 -7.62 8.22
N LEU A 56 -8.00 -6.30 8.05
CA LEU A 56 -6.81 -5.64 7.47
C LEU A 56 -5.59 -5.77 8.37
N LEU A 57 -5.75 -5.68 9.68
CA LEU A 57 -4.67 -5.88 10.67
C LEU A 57 -4.15 -7.32 10.62
N ASP A 58 -5.03 -8.33 10.65
CA ASP A 58 -4.64 -9.74 10.53
C ASP A 58 -3.87 -10.01 9.23
N SER A 59 -4.32 -9.42 8.13
CA SER A 59 -3.63 -9.52 6.84
C SER A 59 -2.28 -8.81 6.84
N LEU A 60 -2.14 -7.70 7.54
CA LEU A 60 -0.89 -6.95 7.65
C LEU A 60 0.13 -7.72 8.50
N GLU A 61 -0.29 -8.37 9.57
CA GLU A 61 0.54 -9.26 10.38
C GLU A 61 1.05 -10.46 9.59
N LYS A 62 0.18 -11.10 8.79
CA LYS A 62 0.57 -12.20 7.90
C LYS A 62 1.62 -11.75 6.88
N LEU A 63 1.44 -10.57 6.30
CA LEU A 63 2.36 -10.04 5.31
C LEU A 63 3.72 -9.69 5.94
N LYS A 64 3.71 -9.09 7.14
CA LYS A 64 4.92 -8.87 7.94
C LYS A 64 5.66 -10.17 8.24
N ALA A 65 4.93 -11.21 8.64
CA ALA A 65 5.53 -12.52 8.93
C ALA A 65 6.12 -13.18 7.66
N ALA A 66 5.44 -13.07 6.52
CA ALA A 66 5.90 -13.62 5.25
C ALA A 66 7.18 -12.93 4.73
N LEU A 67 7.38 -11.65 5.05
CA LEU A 67 8.54 -10.87 4.65
C LEU A 67 9.81 -11.17 5.47
N GLY A 68 9.68 -11.89 6.58
CA GLY A 68 10.77 -12.19 7.50
C GLY A 68 11.00 -11.09 8.54
N THR A 69 11.21 -11.49 9.79
CA THR A 69 11.49 -10.57 10.91
C THR A 69 12.90 -9.99 10.86
N ASP A 70 13.74 -10.49 9.97
CA ASP A 70 15.12 -10.11 9.71
C ASP A 70 15.26 -9.18 8.50
N ASN A 71 14.17 -8.92 7.76
CA ASN A 71 14.18 -7.99 6.64
C ASN A 71 14.31 -6.55 7.15
N GLU A 72 15.45 -5.90 6.85
CA GLU A 72 15.75 -4.53 7.29
C GLU A 72 14.68 -3.53 6.90
N ALA A 73 14.06 -3.68 5.71
CA ALA A 73 12.99 -2.80 5.26
C ALA A 73 11.68 -2.95 6.05
N ILE A 74 11.58 -3.94 6.95
CA ILE A 74 10.44 -4.21 7.83
C ILE A 74 10.78 -3.96 9.30
N VAL A 75 12.06 -4.08 9.65
CA VAL A 75 12.58 -3.82 11.01
C VAL A 75 12.86 -2.33 11.21
N ASP A 76 13.40 -1.67 10.20
CA ASP A 76 13.73 -0.25 10.21
C ASP A 76 12.84 0.51 9.21
N ASP A 77 11.91 1.31 9.74
CA ASP A 77 11.00 2.12 8.94
C ASP A 77 11.75 3.12 8.05
N ILE A 78 12.96 3.58 8.40
CA ILE A 78 13.75 4.47 7.56
C ILE A 78 14.17 3.74 6.27
N VAL A 79 14.61 2.49 6.39
CA VAL A 79 14.98 1.64 5.25
C VAL A 79 13.73 1.32 4.41
N GLY A 80 12.62 0.99 5.06
CA GLY A 80 11.35 0.77 4.39
C GLY A 80 10.84 1.99 3.62
N TYR A 81 10.92 3.18 4.21
CA TYR A 81 10.55 4.43 3.54
C TYR A 81 11.45 4.74 2.34
N ALA A 82 12.76 4.51 2.47
CA ALA A 82 13.69 4.66 1.35
C ALA A 82 13.34 3.69 0.20
N HIS A 83 12.92 2.46 0.50
CA HIS A 83 12.47 1.50 -0.51
C HIS A 83 11.21 2.00 -1.25
N VAL A 84 10.21 2.48 -0.50
CA VAL A 84 8.98 3.03 -1.06
C VAL A 84 9.25 4.29 -1.88
N GLU A 85 10.14 5.18 -1.44
CA GLU A 85 10.53 6.39 -2.16
C GLU A 85 11.22 6.05 -3.49
N ASN A 86 12.17 5.11 -3.47
CA ASN A 86 12.84 4.65 -4.69
C ASN A 86 11.88 3.98 -5.67
N PHE A 87 10.90 3.22 -5.17
CA PHE A 87 9.83 2.66 -6.00
C PHE A 87 9.00 3.78 -6.66
N ALA A 88 8.54 4.76 -5.88
CA ALA A 88 7.75 5.88 -6.37
C ALA A 88 8.52 6.70 -7.42
N LEU A 89 9.81 6.95 -7.18
CA LEU A 89 10.68 7.65 -8.12
C LEU A 89 10.80 6.91 -9.45
N LYS A 90 10.97 5.59 -9.45
CA LYS A 90 11.04 4.79 -10.68
C LYS A 90 9.73 4.86 -11.47
N VAL A 91 8.58 4.74 -10.80
CA VAL A 91 7.27 4.88 -11.44
C VAL A 91 7.11 6.27 -12.07
N PHE A 92 7.46 7.32 -11.32
CA PHE A 92 7.40 8.70 -11.80
C PHE A 92 8.30 8.95 -13.01
N LEU A 93 9.57 8.51 -12.96
CA LEU A 93 10.51 8.69 -14.07
C LEU A 93 10.09 7.92 -15.31
N ASN A 94 9.53 6.71 -15.17
CA ASN A 94 8.99 5.98 -16.30
C ASN A 94 7.83 6.74 -16.95
N ALA A 95 6.92 7.27 -16.15
CA ALA A 95 5.81 8.10 -16.63
C ALA A 95 6.29 9.39 -17.34
N ASP A 96 7.24 10.12 -16.75
CA ASP A 96 7.83 11.34 -17.35
C ASP A 96 8.56 11.04 -18.66
N ASN A 97 9.30 9.94 -18.74
CA ASN A 97 9.99 9.53 -19.97
C ASN A 97 8.99 9.14 -21.07
N GLU A 98 7.92 8.41 -20.74
CA GLU A 98 6.86 8.05 -21.71
C GLU A 98 6.15 9.31 -22.23
N ASP A 99 5.79 10.24 -21.35
CA ASP A 99 5.16 11.52 -21.72
C ASP A 99 6.07 12.35 -22.64
N ARG A 100 7.35 12.52 -22.29
CA ARG A 100 8.34 13.24 -23.11
C ARG A 100 8.57 12.60 -24.48
N SER A 101 8.41 11.28 -24.58
CA SER A 101 8.53 10.54 -25.84
C SER A 101 7.30 10.66 -26.75
N GLY A 102 6.24 11.36 -26.29
CA GLY A 102 4.97 11.49 -27.01
C GLY A 102 4.12 10.22 -27.01
N ASN A 103 4.49 9.22 -26.21
CA ASN A 103 3.82 7.93 -26.11
C ASN A 103 2.86 7.94 -24.91
N ALA A 104 1.81 8.77 -24.96
CA ALA A 104 0.80 8.81 -23.91
C ALA A 104 0.01 7.49 -23.87
N SER A 105 0.50 6.52 -23.12
CA SER A 105 -0.14 5.23 -22.92
C SER A 105 -0.96 5.21 -21.63
N LYS A 106 -2.02 4.41 -21.62
CA LYS A 106 -2.89 4.17 -20.45
C LYS A 106 -2.18 3.48 -19.27
N TYR A 107 -0.93 3.06 -19.45
CA TYR A 107 -0.04 2.58 -18.39
C TYR A 107 0.60 3.71 -17.58
N VAL A 108 0.72 4.92 -18.14
CA VAL A 108 1.26 6.11 -17.47
C VAL A 108 0.28 6.69 -16.44
N SER A 109 -1.02 6.42 -16.62
CA SER A 109 -2.13 7.02 -15.85
C SER A 109 -2.66 6.15 -14.70
N LYS A 110 -2.04 4.99 -14.44
CA LYS A 110 -2.41 4.05 -13.37
C LYS A 110 -1.26 3.88 -12.38
#